data_AF-A0A8T0CKA9-F1
#
_entry.id   AF-A0A8T0CKA9-F1
#
_cell.length_a   1.000
_cell.length_b   1.000
_cell.length_c   1.000
_cell.angle_alpha   90.00
_cell.angle_beta   90.00
_cell.angle_gamma   90.00
#
_symmetry.space_group_name_H-M   'P 1'
#
loop_
_entity.id
_entity.type
_entity.pdbx_description
1 polymer ?
#
loop_
_entity_poly.entity_id
_entity_poly.type
_entity_poly.pdbx_seq_one_letter_code
_entity_poly.pdbx_strand_id
1 'polypeptide(L)'
;MVAAFGSGAMFSLVSGMGGPNQAVNAVSSGLFFALVQGGLFKFGEKFSQPPEEDVHYVRTRNMLTRLGLQTYEKNFKKGLLTDNILPLLNDSALRDVKIPPGPRLLILDHIQRDPELKGRRKR
;
A
#
# COMPACT_ATOMS: atom_id res chain seq x y z
N MET A 1 -1.18 -22.79 -5.47
CA MET A 1 -1.33 -23.24 -6.87
C MET A 1 -1.65 -24.73 -6.97
N VAL A 2 -0.91 -25.62 -6.30
CA VAL A 2 -1.17 -27.08 -6.34
C VAL A 2 -2.54 -27.48 -5.78
N ALA A 3 -2.97 -26.89 -4.66
CA ALA A 3 -4.30 -27.17 -4.08
C ALA A 3 -5.46 -26.74 -5.00
N ALA A 4 -5.32 -25.60 -5.68
CA ALA A 4 -6.31 -25.05 -6.63
C ALA A 4 -6.46 -25.93 -7.89
N PHE A 5 -5.34 -26.42 -8.41
CA PHE A 5 -5.31 -27.36 -9.52
C PHE A 5 -5.97 -28.69 -9.12
N GLY A 6 -5.62 -29.22 -7.94
CA GLY A 6 -6.17 -30.46 -7.41
C GLY A 6 -7.69 -30.41 -7.21
N SER A 7 -8.22 -29.28 -6.73
CA SER A 7 -9.68 -29.09 -6.59
C SER A 7 -10.39 -28.99 -7.94
N GLY A 8 -9.80 -28.32 -8.93
CA GLY A 8 -10.37 -28.23 -10.28
C GLY A 8 -10.39 -29.59 -10.99
N ALA A 9 -9.29 -30.35 -10.88
CA ALA A 9 -9.20 -31.69 -11.41
C ALA A 9 -10.23 -32.64 -10.75
N MET A 10 -10.34 -32.62 -9.42
CA MET A 10 -11.34 -33.41 -8.68
C MET A 10 -12.78 -33.00 -9.02
N PHE A 11 -13.07 -31.71 -9.19
CA PHE A 11 -14.38 -31.23 -9.60
C PHE A 11 -14.78 -31.76 -10.99
N SER A 12 -13.88 -31.74 -11.97
CA SER A 12 -14.18 -32.30 -13.30
C SER A 12 -14.35 -33.83 -13.27
N LEU A 13 -13.65 -34.55 -12.39
CA LEU A 13 -13.81 -35.99 -12.23
C LEU A 13 -15.14 -36.37 -11.56
N VAL A 14 -15.57 -35.62 -10.54
CA VAL A 14 -16.81 -35.90 -9.80
C VAL A 14 -18.07 -35.42 -10.55
N SER A 15 -17.97 -34.34 -11.32
CA SER A 15 -19.13 -33.74 -11.99
C SER A 15 -19.54 -34.42 -13.30
N GLY A 16 -18.68 -35.28 -13.87
CA GLY A 16 -18.93 -35.91 -15.18
C GLY A 16 -19.06 -34.92 -16.35
N MET A 17 -18.70 -33.65 -16.16
CA MET A 17 -18.87 -32.59 -17.15
C MET A 17 -17.82 -32.74 -18.26
N GLY A 18 -18.15 -33.53 -19.28
CA GLY A 18 -17.40 -33.61 -20.54
C GLY A 18 -17.13 -34.98 -21.14
N GLY A 19 -18.04 -35.96 -21.03
CA GLY A 19 -18.01 -37.16 -21.89
C GLY A 19 -16.72 -37.99 -21.84
N PRO A 20 -16.39 -38.79 -22.88
CA PRO A 20 -15.38 -39.85 -22.84
C PRO A 20 -13.92 -39.44 -22.59
N ASN A 21 -13.60 -38.13 -22.48
CA ASN A 21 -12.24 -37.61 -22.37
C ASN A 21 -11.98 -36.92 -21.02
N GLN A 22 -12.27 -37.63 -19.92
CA GLN A 22 -12.14 -37.12 -18.55
C GLN A 22 -10.74 -36.61 -18.20
N ALA A 23 -9.68 -37.24 -18.71
CA ALA A 23 -8.30 -36.84 -18.43
C ALA A 23 -7.97 -35.45 -18.99
N VAL A 24 -8.40 -35.15 -20.21
CA VAL A 24 -8.18 -33.86 -20.87
C VAL A 24 -8.98 -32.76 -20.16
N ASN A 25 -10.20 -33.07 -19.74
CA ASN A 25 -11.07 -32.12 -19.04
C ASN A 25 -10.63 -31.84 -17.60
N ALA A 26 -10.06 -32.82 -16.90
CA ALA A 26 -9.49 -32.64 -15.56
C ALA A 26 -8.23 -31.77 -15.58
N VAL A 27 -7.39 -31.91 -16.62
CA VAL A 27 -6.20 -31.06 -16.80
C VAL A 27 -6.61 -29.63 -17.16
N SER A 28 -7.57 -29.46 -18.06
CA SER A 28 -8.06 -28.14 -18.48
C SER A 28 -8.71 -27.35 -17.32
N SER A 29 -9.61 -28.00 -16.57
CA SER A 29 -10.26 -27.39 -15.40
C SER A 29 -9.26 -27.13 -14.27
N GLY A 30 -8.36 -28.07 -13.98
CA GLY A 30 -7.28 -27.86 -13.02
C GLY A 30 -6.43 -26.64 -13.38
N LEU A 31 -6.08 -26.48 -14.66
CA LEU A 31 -5.30 -25.33 -15.14
C LEU A 31 -6.09 -24.02 -15.00
N PHE A 32 -7.37 -24.00 -15.34
CA PHE A 32 -8.24 -22.83 -15.18
C PHE A 32 -8.36 -22.39 -13.72
N PHE A 33 -8.64 -23.32 -12.80
CA PHE A 33 -8.74 -23.01 -11.37
C PHE A 33 -7.39 -22.59 -10.78
N ALA A 34 -6.28 -23.17 -11.24
CA ALA A 34 -4.93 -22.74 -10.85
C ALA A 34 -4.60 -21.32 -11.31
N LEU A 35 -5.02 -20.94 -12.53
CA LEU A 35 -4.81 -19.59 -13.07
C LEU A 35 -5.68 -18.54 -12.38
N VAL A 36 -6.97 -18.84 -12.17
CA VAL A 36 -7.88 -17.91 -11.48
C VAL A 36 -7.44 -17.71 -10.03
N GLN A 37 -7.15 -18.79 -9.30
CA GLN A 37 -6.72 -18.69 -7.91
C GLN A 37 -5.29 -18.14 -7.78
N GLY A 38 -4.41 -18.39 -8.77
CA GLY A 38 -3.08 -17.80 -8.86
C GLY A 38 -3.10 -16.30 -9.18
N GLY A 39 -4.02 -15.85 -10.05
CA GLY A 39 -4.22 -14.43 -10.37
C GLY A 39 -4.84 -13.65 -9.21
N LEU A 40 -5.87 -14.20 -8.57
CA LEU A 40 -6.52 -13.59 -7.41
C LEU A 40 -5.60 -13.55 -6.18
N PHE A 41 -4.77 -14.58 -5.96
CA PHE A 41 -3.78 -14.59 -4.87
C PHE A 41 -2.76 -13.46 -5.03
N LYS A 42 -2.24 -13.24 -6.25
CA LYS A 42 -1.29 -12.14 -6.51
C LYS A 42 -1.91 -10.76 -6.32
N PHE A 43 -3.22 -10.61 -6.56
CA PHE A 43 -3.94 -9.38 -6.31
C PHE A 43 -4.18 -9.16 -4.80
N GLY A 44 -4.55 -10.22 -4.09
CA GLY A 44 -4.71 -10.21 -2.63
C GLY A 44 -3.42 -9.96 -1.89
N GLU A 45 -2.28 -10.51 -2.32
CA GLU A 45 -0.97 -10.32 -1.70
C GLU A 45 -0.52 -8.84 -1.74
N LYS A 46 -0.75 -8.16 -2.88
CA LYS A 46 -0.51 -6.70 -2.99
C LYS A 46 -1.42 -5.84 -2.11
N PHE A 47 -2.52 -6.40 -1.61
CA PHE A 47 -3.45 -5.74 -0.70
C PHE A 47 -3.29 -6.19 0.77
N SER A 48 -2.69 -7.36 1.00
CA SER A 48 -2.54 -8.01 2.30
C SER A 48 -1.14 -7.88 2.89
N GLN A 49 -0.18 -7.31 2.16
CA GLN A 49 1.07 -6.88 2.80
C GLN A 49 0.70 -5.91 3.92
N PRO A 50 1.04 -6.22 5.19
CA PRO A 50 0.83 -5.28 6.27
C PRO A 50 1.57 -4.00 5.88
N PRO A 51 0.95 -2.80 6.04
CA PRO A 51 1.64 -1.57 5.78
C PRO A 51 2.91 -1.61 6.62
N GLU A 52 4.06 -1.60 5.95
CA GLU A 52 5.37 -1.57 6.60
C GLU A 52 5.26 -0.59 7.77
N GLU A 53 5.52 -1.07 8.99
CA GLU A 53 5.43 -0.22 10.16
C GLU A 53 6.44 0.90 9.97
N ASP A 54 5.91 2.02 9.52
CA ASP A 54 6.63 3.17 9.05
C ASP A 54 7.14 3.95 10.26
N VAL A 55 8.09 3.35 10.99
CA VAL A 55 8.73 3.90 12.19
C VAL A 55 9.28 5.30 11.92
N HIS A 56 9.66 5.59 10.68
CA HIS A 56 10.16 6.88 10.23
C HIS A 56 9.10 7.95 9.95
N TYR A 57 7.81 7.65 10.14
CA TYR A 57 6.69 8.57 9.89
C TYR A 57 5.81 8.80 11.11
N VAL A 58 6.21 8.35 12.30
CA VAL A 58 5.40 8.47 13.52
C VAL A 58 5.12 9.94 13.84
N ARG A 59 6.16 10.79 13.83
CA ARG A 59 6.02 12.23 14.11
C ARG A 59 5.23 12.92 13.01
N THR A 60 5.49 12.57 11.76
CA THR A 60 4.81 13.10 10.57
C THR A 60 3.31 12.79 10.61
N ARG A 61 2.94 11.54 10.89
CA ARG A 61 1.53 11.12 11.03
C ARG A 61 0.86 11.88 12.17
N ASN A 62 1.49 11.96 13.33
CA ASN A 62 0.94 12.70 14.48
C ASN A 62 0.72 14.19 14.16
N MET A 63 1.66 14.83 13.47
CA MET A 63 1.51 16.21 12.99
C MET A 63 0.32 16.33 12.04
N LEU A 64 0.24 15.47 11.02
CA LEU A 64 -0.84 15.51 10.03
C LEU A 64 -2.20 15.29 10.70
N THR A 65 -2.33 14.35 11.64
CA THR A 65 -3.57 14.12 12.40
C THR A 65 -3.95 15.34 13.24
N ARG A 66 -3.00 16.00 13.90
CA ARG A 66 -3.27 17.23 14.68
C ARG A 66 -3.77 18.38 13.82
N LEU A 67 -3.29 18.47 12.58
CA LEU A 67 -3.70 19.49 11.62
C LEU A 67 -4.98 19.12 10.83
N GLY A 68 -5.54 17.91 11.04
CA GLY A 68 -6.66 17.40 10.25
C GLY A 68 -6.29 17.04 8.80
N LEU A 69 -5.01 16.80 8.54
CA LEU A 69 -4.39 16.58 7.22
C LEU A 69 -3.97 15.11 7.01
N GLN A 70 -4.54 14.15 7.74
CA GLN A 70 -4.21 12.71 7.64
C GLN A 70 -4.32 12.14 6.22
N THR A 71 -5.18 12.70 5.36
CA THR A 71 -5.34 12.30 3.96
C THR A 71 -4.05 12.49 3.14
N TYR A 72 -3.16 13.39 3.57
CA TYR A 72 -1.91 13.67 2.91
C TYR A 72 -0.75 12.75 3.34
N GLU A 73 -0.94 11.84 4.30
CA GLU A 73 0.12 10.92 4.74
C GLU A 73 0.72 10.11 3.57
N LYS A 74 -0.13 9.63 2.66
CA LYS A 74 0.32 8.91 1.46
C LYS A 74 1.22 9.75 0.55
N ASN A 75 1.00 11.05 0.49
CA ASN A 75 1.80 11.98 -0.29
C ASN A 75 3.18 12.18 0.35
N PHE A 76 3.23 12.28 1.68
CA PHE A 76 4.48 12.30 2.43
C PHE A 76 5.30 11.02 2.21
N LYS A 77 4.66 9.85 2.28
CA LYS A 77 5.33 8.57 1.99
C LYS A 77 5.87 8.51 0.57
N LYS A 78 5.06 8.94 -0.41
CA LYS A 78 5.48 8.99 -1.82
C LYS A 78 6.68 9.90 -2.06
N GLY A 79 6.79 11.01 -1.32
CA GLY A 79 7.93 11.92 -1.39
C GLY A 79 9.06 11.63 -0.42
N LEU A 80 9.04 10.49 0.28
CA LEU A 80 10.02 10.14 1.31
C LEU A 80 10.18 11.22 2.39
N LEU A 81 9.09 11.95 2.68
CA LEU A 81 9.04 13.01 3.67
C LEU A 81 8.95 12.42 5.08
N THR A 82 10.07 11.91 5.57
CA THR A 82 10.22 11.25 6.88
C THR A 82 10.36 12.25 8.03
N ASP A 83 10.25 11.75 9.26
CA ASP A 83 10.38 12.50 10.51
C ASP A 83 11.72 13.23 10.64
N ASN A 84 12.79 12.70 10.03
CA ASN A 84 14.12 13.30 10.07
C ASN A 84 14.21 14.57 9.23
N ILE A 85 13.48 14.64 8.11
CA ILE A 85 13.48 15.80 7.23
C ILE A 85 12.35 16.78 7.53
N LEU A 86 11.45 16.45 8.46
CA LEU A 86 10.37 17.32 8.90
C LEU A 86 10.84 18.76 9.23
N PRO A 87 11.98 19.00 9.93
CA PRO A 87 12.51 20.34 10.17
C PRO A 87 13.00 21.09 8.92
N LEU A 88 13.29 20.37 7.84
CA LEU A 88 13.85 20.86 6.59
C LEU A 88 12.78 21.09 5.51
N LEU A 89 11.51 20.81 5.82
CA LEU A 89 10.41 21.00 4.89
C LEU A 89 10.29 22.47 4.44
N ASN A 90 10.01 22.64 3.16
CA ASN A 90 9.78 23.91 2.51
C ASN A 90 8.58 23.82 1.57
N ASP A 91 8.12 24.97 1.05
CA ASP A 91 6.93 25.01 0.18
C ASP A 91 7.10 24.17 -1.08
N SER A 92 8.30 24.16 -1.68
CA SER A 92 8.61 23.39 -2.89
C SER A 92 8.50 21.89 -2.65
N ALA A 93 9.09 21.36 -1.58
CA ALA A 93 9.04 19.94 -1.26
C ALA A 93 7.60 19.44 -1.03
N LEU A 94 6.78 20.25 -0.36
CA LEU A 94 5.36 19.95 -0.16
C LEU A 94 4.56 20.07 -1.46
N ARG A 95 4.92 21.00 -2.35
CA ARG A 95 4.33 21.13 -3.70
C ARG A 95 4.65 19.92 -4.57
N ASP A 96 5.87 19.40 -4.51
CA ASP A 96 6.32 18.26 -5.31
C ASP A 96 5.55 16.98 -4.97
N VAL A 97 5.13 16.84 -3.71
CA VAL A 97 4.23 15.76 -3.27
C VAL A 97 2.74 16.09 -3.47
N LYS A 98 2.40 17.08 -4.29
CA LYS A 98 1.02 17.45 -4.64
C LYS A 98 0.15 17.94 -3.46
N ILE A 99 0.75 18.57 -2.46
CA ILE A 99 -0.02 19.21 -1.39
C ILE A 99 -0.47 20.62 -1.84
N PRO A 100 -1.78 20.93 -1.77
CA PRO A 100 -2.32 22.24 -2.13
C PRO A 100 -1.81 23.37 -1.20
N PRO A 101 -1.83 24.63 -1.65
CA PRO A 101 -1.22 25.75 -0.93
C PRO A 101 -1.74 25.93 0.51
N GLY A 102 -3.04 25.78 0.77
CA GLY A 102 -3.61 25.94 2.12
C GLY A 102 -3.00 24.98 3.16
N PRO A 103 -3.10 23.66 2.98
CA PRO A 103 -2.44 22.68 3.86
C PRO A 103 -0.94 22.89 4.02
N ARG A 104 -0.23 23.33 2.97
CA ARG A 104 1.22 23.62 3.07
C ARG A 104 1.52 24.70 4.10
N LEU A 105 0.73 25.77 4.12
CA LEU A 105 0.90 26.85 5.10
C LEU A 105 0.70 26.36 6.53
N LEU A 106 -0.31 25.51 6.77
CA LEU A 106 -0.57 24.92 8.09
C LEU A 106 0.60 24.03 8.55
N ILE A 107 1.12 23.20 7.65
CA ILE A 107 2.26 22.32 7.94
C ILE A 107 3.51 23.15 8.27
N LEU A 108 3.84 24.14 7.45
CA LEU A 108 5.02 24.98 7.64
C LEU A 108 4.92 25.85 8.91
N ASP A 109 3.76 26.43 9.19
CA ASP A 109 3.51 27.18 10.42
C ASP A 109 3.66 26.30 11.67
N HIS A 110 3.13 25.07 11.64
CA HIS A 110 3.29 24.11 12.74
C HIS A 110 4.77 23.77 13.00
N ILE A 111 5.53 23.46 11.96
CA ILE A 111 6.96 23.12 12.06
C ILE A 111 7.78 24.31 12.59
N GLN A 112 7.44 25.53 12.21
CA GLN A 112 8.14 26.74 12.66
C GLN A 112 7.88 27.05 14.15
N ARG A 113 6.67 26.74 14.64
CA ARG A 113 6.27 26.95 16.03
C ARG A 113 6.80 25.87 16.97
N ASP A 114 7.08 24.67 16.46
CA ASP A 114 7.59 23.56 17.26
C ASP A 114 9.06 23.78 17.69
N PRO A 115 9.33 23.98 18.99
CA PRO A 115 10.69 24.22 19.48
C PRO A 115 11.62 23.01 19.29
N GLU A 116 11.10 21.78 19.27
CA GLU A 116 11.91 20.58 19.05
C GLU A 116 12.45 20.50 17.63
N LEU A 117 11.64 20.91 16.64
CA LEU A 117 12.02 20.92 15.23
C LEU A 117 12.94 22.10 14.93
N LYS A 118 12.73 23.24 15.58
CA LYS A 118 13.57 24.45 15.45
C LYS A 118 15.01 24.23 15.91
N GLY A 119 15.22 23.45 16.98
CA GLY A 119 16.56 23.15 17.50
C GLY A 119 17.43 22.32 16.55
N ARG A 120 16.83 21.45 15.74
CA ARG A 120 17.55 20.60 14.75
C ARG A 120 18.03 21.36 13.52
N ARG A 121 17.42 22.50 13.20
CA ARG A 121 17.80 23.33 12.04
C ARG A 121 19.04 24.21 12.30
N LYS A 122 19.41 24.41 13.57
CA LYS A 122 20.53 25.26 14.00
C LYS A 122 21.80 24.48 14.39
N ARG A 123 21.75 23.15 14.37
CA ARG A 123 22.90 22.28 14.64
C ARG A 123 23.58 21.87 13.35
#